data_AF-A0A9E0RG78-F1
#
_entry.id   AF-A0A9E0RG78-F1
#
_cell.length_a   1.000
_cell.length_b   1.000
_cell.length_c   1.000
_cell.angle_alpha   90.00
_cell.angle_beta   90.00
_cell.angle_gamma   90.00
#
_symmetry.space_group_name_H-M   'P 1'
#
loop_
_entity.id
_entity.type
_entity.pdbx_description
1 polymer ?
#
loop_
_entity_poly.entity_id
_entity_poly.type
_entity_poly.pdbx_seq_one_letter_code
_entity_poly.pdbx_strand_id
1 'polypeptide(L)'
;MKHMQIVFLALVAFLGTLPGISLAQENADNPSHLIEQSTQKVLQALEAQTGTGETVSVSALADELLSILEPVVDFDSIARGVMGKYGRTASDAQIEEFATVFRESLVSLYARSFRTFDIREIRVLDMPGDFDPATAEKASVGMQATTADGESFSLSYSMRRNATGNWVVRNIVVDGINLGLTYMNQFDGAMSRHGSIDKVIAQWPEEMREQTVVDKDKG
;
A
#
# COMPACT_ATOMS: atom_id res chain seq x y z
N MET A 1 17.07 -1.33 8.10
CA MET A 1 15.87 -1.70 8.89
C MET A 1 14.74 -0.69 8.75
N LYS A 2 14.97 0.62 8.98
CA LYS A 2 13.95 1.68 8.91
C LYS A 2 13.16 1.75 7.60
N HIS A 3 13.78 1.47 6.46
CA HIS A 3 13.09 1.45 5.16
C HIS A 3 12.08 0.30 5.05
N MET A 4 12.33 -0.84 5.72
CA MET A 4 11.38 -1.96 5.82
C MET A 4 10.19 -1.60 6.73
N GLN A 5 10.40 -0.69 7.69
CA GLN A 5 9.38 -0.22 8.64
C GLN A 5 8.42 0.79 8.00
N ILE A 6 8.99 1.79 7.36
CA ILE A 6 8.30 2.86 6.61
C ILE A 6 7.27 2.31 5.61
N VAL A 7 7.59 1.23 4.92
CA VAL A 7 6.75 0.74 3.82
C VAL A 7 5.61 -0.16 4.32
N PHE A 8 5.78 -0.88 5.43
CA PHE A 8 4.74 -1.73 6.03
C PHE A 8 3.57 -0.92 6.64
N LEU A 9 3.88 0.24 7.21
CA LEU A 9 2.89 1.11 7.85
C LEU A 9 1.89 1.72 6.87
N ALA A 10 2.22 1.73 5.57
CA ALA A 10 1.35 2.16 4.48
C ALA A 10 0.11 1.27 4.30
N LEU A 11 0.05 0.13 5.00
CA LEU A 11 -1.03 -0.85 4.88
C LEU A 11 -1.81 -1.07 6.19
N VAL A 12 -1.34 -0.58 7.34
CA VAL A 12 -1.72 -1.13 8.66
C VAL A 12 -2.05 -0.01 9.65
N ALA A 13 -3.35 0.29 9.89
CA ALA A 13 -3.77 1.58 10.43
C ALA A 13 -5.25 1.80 10.91
N PHE A 14 -5.88 1.09 11.84
CA PHE A 14 -5.77 1.19 13.31
C PHE A 14 -6.61 0.10 14.00
N LEU A 15 -6.25 -0.26 15.23
CA LEU A 15 -7.12 -0.91 16.20
C LEU A 15 -7.65 0.13 17.19
N GLY A 16 -8.96 0.35 17.21
CA GLY A 16 -9.60 1.19 18.23
C GLY A 16 -11.08 0.86 18.36
N THR A 17 -11.45 0.09 19.38
CA THR A 17 -12.84 -0.27 19.69
C THR A 17 -13.65 0.94 20.16
N LEU A 18 -14.76 1.24 19.50
CA LEU A 18 -15.88 1.98 20.09
C LEU A 18 -17.23 1.29 19.75
N PRO A 19 -18.18 1.24 20.70
CA PRO A 19 -19.46 0.58 20.51
C PRO A 19 -20.46 1.50 19.79
N GLY A 20 -21.13 0.95 18.78
CA GLY A 20 -22.47 1.34 18.32
C GLY A 20 -22.64 2.77 17.80
N ILE A 21 -22.53 2.95 16.48
CA ILE A 21 -23.18 4.05 15.77
C ILE A 21 -23.97 3.47 14.60
N SER A 22 -25.24 3.87 14.54
CA SER A 22 -26.19 3.56 13.47
C SER A 22 -25.61 3.93 12.10
N LEU A 23 -25.74 3.05 11.11
CA LEU A 23 -25.26 3.28 9.74
C LEU A 23 -26.18 4.28 9.04
N ALA A 24 -25.93 5.57 9.25
CA ALA A 24 -26.29 6.59 8.28
C ALA A 24 -25.29 6.48 7.11
N GLN A 25 -25.84 6.28 5.91
CA GLN A 25 -25.11 6.20 4.65
C GLN A 25 -24.63 7.61 4.24
N GLU A 26 -23.77 8.21 5.06
CA GLU A 26 -23.25 9.58 4.89
C GLU A 26 -21.71 9.60 4.69
N ASN A 27 -21.06 8.43 4.75
CA ASN A 27 -19.61 8.32 4.94
C ASN A 27 -18.83 7.65 3.79
N ALA A 28 -19.46 7.38 2.63
CA ALA A 28 -18.79 6.76 1.48
C ALA A 28 -17.92 7.75 0.66
N ASP A 29 -18.15 9.06 0.82
CA ASP A 29 -17.47 10.11 0.05
C ASP A 29 -16.31 10.79 0.79
N ASN A 30 -16.03 10.43 2.05
CA ASN A 30 -14.90 10.98 2.81
C ASN A 30 -13.65 10.08 2.62
N PRO A 31 -12.57 10.58 1.99
CA PRO A 31 -11.35 9.82 1.77
C PRO A 31 -10.69 9.34 3.07
N SER A 32 -10.73 10.14 4.14
CA SER A 32 -10.09 9.79 5.41
C SER A 32 -10.78 8.59 6.07
N HIS A 33 -12.10 8.56 6.03
CA HIS A 33 -12.87 7.43 6.54
C HIS A 33 -12.65 6.15 5.70
N LEU A 34 -12.49 6.28 4.37
CA LEU A 34 -12.13 5.14 3.52
C LEU A 34 -10.77 4.55 3.92
N ILE A 35 -9.77 5.40 4.16
CA ILE A 35 -8.45 4.96 4.64
C ILE A 35 -8.61 4.29 6.00
N GLU A 36 -9.27 4.92 6.97
CA GLU A 36 -9.47 4.35 8.31
C GLU A 36 -10.10 2.94 8.26
N GLN A 37 -11.21 2.79 7.53
CA GLN A 37 -11.90 1.49 7.40
C GLN A 37 -11.05 0.44 6.70
N SER A 38 -10.36 0.81 5.62
CA SER A 38 -9.52 -0.12 4.86
C SER A 38 -8.39 -0.62 5.74
N THR A 39 -7.82 0.28 6.53
CA THR A 39 -6.67 -0.09 7.34
C THR A 39 -7.02 -0.82 8.64
N GLN A 40 -8.23 -0.61 9.18
CA GLN A 40 -8.83 -1.49 10.20
C GLN A 40 -8.98 -2.93 9.68
N LYS A 41 -9.49 -3.11 8.46
CA LYS A 41 -9.67 -4.45 7.86
C LYS A 41 -8.35 -5.17 7.68
N VAL A 42 -7.31 -4.46 7.20
CA VAL A 42 -5.98 -5.05 7.07
C VAL A 42 -5.45 -5.51 8.43
N LEU A 43 -5.54 -4.67 9.46
CA LEU A 43 -5.09 -5.04 10.81
C LEU A 43 -5.81 -6.28 11.35
N GLN A 44 -7.13 -6.35 11.18
CA GLN A 44 -7.91 -7.51 11.61
C GLN A 44 -7.47 -8.79 10.89
N ALA A 45 -7.23 -8.72 9.57
CA ALA A 45 -6.68 -9.83 8.81
C ALA A 45 -5.32 -10.26 9.36
N LEU A 46 -4.44 -9.31 9.69
CA LEU A 46 -3.12 -9.62 10.25
C LEU A 46 -3.20 -10.24 11.66
N GLU A 47 -4.06 -9.72 12.54
CA GLU A 47 -4.25 -10.23 13.91
C GLU A 47 -4.86 -11.64 13.94
N ALA A 48 -5.79 -11.93 13.05
CA ALA A 48 -6.36 -13.27 12.91
C ALA A 48 -5.28 -14.33 12.65
N GLN A 49 -4.19 -13.95 11.96
CA GLN A 49 -3.07 -14.84 11.67
C GLN A 49 -2.01 -14.94 12.79
N THR A 50 -2.03 -14.06 13.80
CA THR A 50 -1.13 -14.15 14.96
C THR A 50 -1.73 -15.00 16.09
N GLY A 51 -3.06 -15.01 16.24
CA GLY A 51 -3.77 -15.71 17.32
C GLY A 51 -3.93 -17.22 17.16
N THR A 52 -3.73 -17.78 15.95
CA THR A 52 -4.03 -19.20 15.66
C THR A 52 -2.93 -20.18 16.07
N GLY A 53 -1.71 -19.72 16.36
CA GLY A 53 -0.56 -20.59 16.68
C GLY A 53 -0.09 -21.48 15.51
N GLU A 54 -0.80 -21.47 14.38
CA GLU A 54 -0.46 -22.16 13.15
C GLU A 54 0.39 -21.28 12.23
N THR A 55 1.31 -21.89 11.50
CA THR A 55 2.03 -21.24 10.39
C THR A 55 1.05 -21.00 9.25
N VAL A 56 0.42 -19.83 9.26
CA VAL A 56 -0.43 -19.37 8.16
C VAL A 56 0.39 -19.29 6.89
N SER A 57 -0.16 -19.82 5.80
CA SER A 57 0.43 -19.68 4.47
C SER A 57 0.51 -18.20 4.11
N VAL A 58 1.71 -17.70 3.84
CA VAL A 58 1.95 -16.35 3.31
C VAL A 58 1.05 -16.05 2.11
N SER A 59 0.77 -17.06 1.29
CA SER A 59 -0.12 -16.93 0.13
C SER A 59 -1.56 -16.63 0.56
N ALA A 60 -2.09 -17.35 1.56
CA ALA A 60 -3.47 -17.16 2.00
C ALA A 60 -3.67 -15.76 2.62
N LEU A 61 -2.70 -15.30 3.42
CA LEU A 61 -2.73 -13.94 3.94
C LEU A 61 -2.59 -12.90 2.81
N ALA A 62 -1.74 -13.16 1.80
CA ALA A 62 -1.62 -12.26 0.68
C ALA A 62 -2.93 -12.15 -0.12
N ASP A 63 -3.63 -13.25 -0.36
CA ASP A 63 -4.92 -13.26 -1.04
C ASP A 63 -6.00 -12.50 -0.24
N GLU A 64 -6.02 -12.67 1.08
CA GLU A 64 -6.92 -11.95 1.99
C GLU A 64 -6.66 -10.44 1.94
N LEU A 65 -5.40 -10.02 2.09
CA LEU A 65 -5.01 -8.62 2.00
C LEU A 65 -5.35 -8.03 0.63
N LEU A 66 -5.14 -8.79 -0.45
CA LEU A 66 -5.45 -8.35 -1.79
C LEU A 66 -6.95 -8.04 -1.96
N SER A 67 -7.82 -8.92 -1.42
CA SER A 67 -9.28 -8.73 -1.47
C SER A 67 -9.76 -7.48 -0.72
N ILE A 68 -9.01 -7.05 0.30
CA ILE A 68 -9.28 -5.83 1.07
C ILE A 68 -8.84 -4.58 0.29
N LEU A 69 -7.72 -4.68 -0.44
CA LEU A 69 -7.05 -3.53 -1.05
C LEU A 69 -7.53 -3.23 -2.47
N GLU A 70 -7.89 -4.25 -3.26
CA GLU A 70 -8.35 -4.07 -4.65
C GLU A 70 -9.49 -3.04 -4.82
N PRO A 71 -10.50 -2.97 -3.92
CA PRO A 71 -11.56 -1.97 -4.07
C PRO A 71 -11.11 -0.52 -3.83
N VAL A 72 -9.97 -0.32 -3.15
CA VAL A 72 -9.54 0.98 -2.64
C VAL A 72 -8.19 1.43 -3.19
N VAL A 73 -7.47 0.57 -3.92
CA VAL A 73 -6.16 0.86 -4.53
C VAL A 73 -6.25 0.68 -6.04
N ASP A 74 -5.81 1.69 -6.80
CA ASP A 74 -5.78 1.64 -8.26
C ASP A 74 -4.46 1.00 -8.75
N PHE A 75 -4.32 -0.30 -8.53
CA PHE A 75 -3.09 -1.05 -8.84
C PHE A 75 -2.67 -0.92 -10.30
N ASP A 76 -3.59 -0.96 -11.24
CA ASP A 76 -3.29 -0.89 -12.67
C ASP A 76 -2.58 0.42 -13.03
N SER A 77 -3.07 1.52 -12.48
CA SER A 77 -2.48 2.80 -12.77
C SER A 77 -1.22 3.07 -11.96
N ILE A 78 -1.12 2.54 -10.74
CA ILE A 78 0.12 2.56 -9.97
C ILE A 78 1.19 1.81 -10.76
N ALA A 79 0.89 0.61 -11.27
CA ALA A 79 1.80 -0.17 -12.09
C ALA A 79 2.24 0.59 -13.34
N ARG A 80 1.31 1.22 -14.07
CA ARG A 80 1.67 2.11 -15.20
C ARG A 80 2.60 3.25 -14.77
N GLY A 81 2.37 3.85 -13.60
CA GLY A 81 3.23 4.88 -13.02
C GLY A 81 4.63 4.35 -12.69
N VAL A 82 4.72 3.15 -12.12
CA VAL A 82 5.97 2.45 -11.80
C VAL A 82 6.77 2.11 -13.07
N MET A 83 6.11 1.74 -14.17
CA MET A 83 6.81 1.55 -15.45
C MET A 83 7.39 2.85 -16.01
N GLY A 84 6.96 4.02 -15.53
CA GLY A 84 7.50 5.33 -15.91
C GLY A 84 7.52 5.55 -17.42
N LYS A 85 8.69 5.92 -17.95
CA LYS A 85 8.88 6.15 -19.40
C LYS A 85 8.67 4.88 -20.25
N TYR A 86 8.91 3.69 -19.69
CA TYR A 86 8.80 2.42 -20.40
C TYR A 86 7.34 2.00 -20.61
N GLY A 87 6.43 2.44 -19.73
CA GLY A 87 4.99 2.21 -19.90
C GLY A 87 4.42 2.83 -21.18
N ARG A 88 5.09 3.82 -21.78
CA ARG A 88 4.68 4.42 -23.07
C ARG A 88 4.97 3.53 -24.28
N THR A 89 5.93 2.61 -24.14
CA THR A 89 6.36 1.70 -25.20
C THR A 89 5.95 0.25 -24.93
N ALA A 90 5.41 -0.02 -23.74
CA ALA A 90 4.86 -1.31 -23.38
C ALA A 90 3.58 -1.60 -24.14
N SER A 91 3.37 -2.85 -24.50
CA SER A 91 2.06 -3.34 -24.97
C SER A 91 1.07 -3.39 -23.81
N ASP A 92 -0.23 -3.39 -24.12
CA ASP A 92 -1.27 -3.54 -23.10
C ASP A 92 -1.11 -4.84 -22.30
N ALA A 93 -0.72 -5.93 -22.96
CA ALA A 93 -0.44 -7.21 -22.31
C ALA A 93 0.71 -7.11 -21.29
N GLN A 94 1.79 -6.40 -21.62
CA GLN A 94 2.91 -6.18 -20.69
C GLN A 94 2.49 -5.31 -19.50
N ILE A 95 1.63 -4.32 -19.71
CA ILE A 95 1.12 -3.47 -18.63
C ILE A 95 0.25 -4.29 -17.68
N GLU A 96 -0.66 -5.11 -18.21
CA GLU A 96 -1.55 -5.97 -17.42
C GLU A 96 -0.76 -7.06 -16.66
N GLU A 97 0.20 -7.69 -17.32
CA GLU A 97 1.09 -8.67 -16.71
C GLU A 97 1.93 -8.02 -15.60
N PHE A 98 2.50 -6.85 -15.87
CA PHE A 98 3.25 -6.11 -14.86
C PHE A 98 2.37 -5.70 -13.68
N ALA A 99 1.14 -5.22 -13.92
CA ALA A 99 0.22 -4.83 -12.85
C ALA A 99 -0.10 -6.00 -11.92
N THR A 100 -0.32 -7.19 -12.50
CA THR A 100 -0.56 -8.43 -11.75
C THR A 100 0.66 -8.80 -10.91
N VAL A 101 1.84 -8.91 -11.54
CA VAL A 101 3.08 -9.29 -10.85
C VAL A 101 3.46 -8.26 -9.78
N PHE A 102 3.31 -6.96 -10.07
CA PHE A 102 3.59 -5.87 -9.14
C PHE A 102 2.73 -5.99 -7.89
N ARG A 103 1.41 -6.11 -8.06
CA ARG A 103 0.42 -6.21 -6.98
C ARG A 103 0.66 -7.45 -6.11
N GLU A 104 0.82 -8.62 -6.73
CA GLU A 104 1.08 -9.88 -6.01
C GLU A 104 2.40 -9.84 -5.25
N SER A 105 3.47 -9.32 -5.88
CA SER A 105 4.79 -9.20 -5.25
C SER A 105 4.75 -8.25 -4.06
N LEU A 106 4.05 -7.12 -4.21
CA LEU A 106 3.89 -6.10 -3.19
C LEU A 106 3.17 -6.67 -1.96
N VAL A 107 2.00 -7.28 -2.15
CA VAL A 107 1.22 -7.84 -1.04
C VAL A 107 1.95 -9.02 -0.40
N SER A 108 2.57 -9.89 -1.20
CA SER A 108 3.37 -11.02 -0.69
C SER A 108 4.56 -10.58 0.15
N LEU A 109 5.22 -9.47 -0.21
CA LEU A 109 6.34 -8.91 0.56
C LEU A 109 5.89 -8.49 1.96
N TYR A 110 4.72 -7.85 2.07
CA TYR A 110 4.19 -7.41 3.36
C TYR A 110 3.58 -8.55 4.18
N ALA A 111 2.91 -9.50 3.55
CA ALA A 111 2.42 -10.72 4.21
C ALA A 111 3.56 -11.57 4.80
N ARG A 112 4.81 -11.40 4.34
CA ARG A 112 6.00 -12.01 4.97
C ARG A 112 6.54 -11.17 6.12
N SER A 113 6.47 -9.85 5.99
CA SER A 113 7.08 -8.90 6.92
C SER A 113 6.14 -8.48 8.06
N PHE A 114 4.87 -8.89 8.08
CA PHE A 114 3.93 -8.38 9.09
C PHE A 114 4.28 -8.73 10.54
N ARG A 115 4.90 -9.89 10.79
CA ARG A 115 5.30 -10.30 12.13
C ARG A 115 6.43 -9.46 12.72
N THR A 116 7.11 -8.64 11.91
CA THR A 116 8.15 -7.71 12.40
C THR A 116 7.59 -6.40 12.91
N PHE A 117 6.28 -6.17 12.82
CA PHE A 117 5.66 -4.88 13.13
C PHE A 117 4.52 -5.02 14.12
N ASP A 118 4.84 -4.69 15.37
CA ASP A 118 3.85 -4.54 16.44
C ASP A 118 3.36 -3.10 16.45
N ILE A 119 2.29 -2.81 15.70
CA ILE A 119 1.73 -1.45 15.67
C ILE A 119 0.83 -1.25 16.88
N ARG A 120 1.13 -0.20 17.65
CA ARG A 120 0.43 0.13 18.88
C ARG A 120 -0.69 1.15 18.67
N GLU A 121 -0.39 2.21 17.92
CA GLU A 121 -1.35 3.29 17.66
C GLU A 121 -1.32 3.68 16.19
N ILE A 122 -2.49 3.98 15.64
CA ILE A 122 -2.64 4.70 14.39
C ILE A 122 -3.66 5.80 14.58
N ARG A 123 -3.38 6.93 13.94
CA ARG A 123 -4.29 8.06 13.82
C ARG A 123 -4.41 8.47 12.36
N VAL A 124 -5.56 8.25 11.75
CA VAL A 124 -5.90 8.90 10.48
C VAL A 124 -6.27 10.35 10.78
N LEU A 125 -5.73 11.29 10.01
CA LEU A 125 -5.98 12.71 10.19
C LEU A 125 -7.24 13.12 9.43
N ASP A 126 -8.00 14.04 10.00
CA ASP A 126 -9.19 14.60 9.36
C ASP A 126 -8.82 15.33 8.06
N MET A 127 -9.77 15.35 7.12
CA MET A 127 -9.65 16.20 5.94
C MET A 127 -9.60 17.68 6.35
N PRO A 128 -8.88 18.53 5.59
CA PRO A 128 -8.92 19.97 5.77
C PRO A 128 -10.36 20.51 5.77
N GLY A 129 -10.64 21.55 6.56
CA GLY A 129 -12.00 22.10 6.70
C GLY A 129 -12.56 22.74 5.43
N ASP A 130 -11.73 23.01 4.42
CA ASP A 130 -12.11 23.47 3.09
C ASP A 130 -12.27 22.34 2.06
N PHE A 131 -12.10 21.08 2.47
CA PHE A 131 -12.34 19.93 1.61
C PHE A 131 -13.84 19.70 1.40
N ASP A 132 -14.29 19.81 0.15
CA ASP A 132 -15.66 19.48 -0.26
C ASP A 132 -15.71 18.11 -0.95
N PRO A 133 -16.25 17.06 -0.29
CA PRO A 133 -16.36 15.74 -0.88
C PRO A 133 -17.24 15.71 -2.14
N ALA A 134 -18.20 16.63 -2.31
CA ALA A 134 -19.11 16.64 -3.45
C ALA A 134 -18.45 17.06 -4.77
N THR A 135 -17.37 17.86 -4.69
CA THR A 135 -16.71 18.44 -5.88
C THR A 135 -15.25 18.03 -6.02
N ALA A 136 -14.63 17.49 -4.96
CA ALA A 136 -13.24 17.09 -5.00
C ALA A 136 -13.00 15.84 -5.87
N GLU A 137 -12.03 15.95 -6.78
CA GLU A 137 -11.53 14.86 -7.62
C GLU A 137 -10.23 14.24 -7.10
N LYS A 138 -9.56 14.94 -6.17
CA LYS A 138 -8.28 14.55 -5.56
C LYS A 138 -8.31 14.86 -4.07
N ALA A 139 -7.62 14.04 -3.30
CA ALA A 139 -7.47 14.22 -1.86
C ALA A 139 -6.08 13.78 -1.39
N SER A 140 -5.65 14.34 -0.26
CA SER A 140 -4.48 13.89 0.47
C SER A 140 -4.93 13.55 1.89
N VAL A 141 -4.83 12.29 2.28
CA VAL A 141 -5.17 11.84 3.63
C VAL A 141 -3.90 11.63 4.42
N GLY A 142 -3.75 12.34 5.53
CA GLY A 142 -2.62 12.15 6.44
C GLY A 142 -2.90 11.04 7.43
N MET A 143 -1.84 10.37 7.90
CA MET A 143 -1.94 9.33 8.92
C MET A 143 -0.66 9.28 9.74
N GLN A 144 -0.77 8.95 11.01
CA GLN A 144 0.35 8.69 11.90
C GLN A 144 0.24 7.26 12.41
N ALA A 145 1.35 6.55 12.46
CA ALA A 145 1.41 5.20 13.02
C ALA A 145 2.58 5.10 14.00
N THR A 146 2.33 4.51 15.16
CA THR A 146 3.27 4.37 16.27
C THR A 146 3.40 2.90 16.63
N THR A 147 4.63 2.39 16.65
CA THR A 147 4.97 1.01 17.01
C THR A 147 5.03 0.80 18.52
N ALA A 148 5.02 -0.45 18.97
CA ALA A 148 5.07 -0.82 20.39
C ALA A 148 6.36 -0.35 21.10
N ASP A 149 7.47 -0.24 20.37
CA ASP A 149 8.75 0.30 20.84
C ASP A 149 8.83 1.85 20.81
N GLY A 150 7.76 2.52 20.33
CA GLY A 150 7.59 3.97 20.41
C GLY A 150 8.12 4.75 19.20
N GLU A 151 8.48 4.09 18.10
CA GLU A 151 8.80 4.77 16.84
C GLU A 151 7.50 5.26 16.18
N SER A 152 7.48 6.51 15.70
CA SER A 152 6.33 7.10 15.03
C SER A 152 6.67 7.46 13.59
N PHE A 153 5.73 7.20 12.69
CA PHE A 153 5.86 7.37 11.26
C PHE A 153 4.71 8.21 10.73
N SER A 154 5.02 9.11 9.80
CA SER A 154 4.03 9.96 9.13
C SER A 154 3.78 9.46 7.72
N LEU A 155 2.49 9.28 7.39
CA LEU A 155 2.03 8.77 6.12
C LEU A 155 1.10 9.77 5.45
N SER A 156 1.16 9.84 4.13
CA SER A 156 0.25 10.63 3.31
C SER A 156 -0.18 9.83 2.09
N TYR A 157 -1.49 9.60 1.99
CA TYR A 157 -2.14 8.91 0.87
C TYR A 157 -2.61 9.94 -0.15
N SER A 158 -2.10 9.85 -1.37
CA SER A 158 -2.65 10.59 -2.51
C SER A 158 -3.80 9.79 -3.11
N MET A 159 -5.00 10.37 -3.12
CA MET A 159 -6.22 9.72 -3.57
C MET A 159 -6.87 10.50 -4.71
N ARG A 160 -7.66 9.80 -5.53
CA ARG A 160 -8.49 10.40 -6.58
C ARG A 160 -9.83 9.67 -6.72
N ARG A 161 -10.79 10.26 -7.41
CA ARG A 161 -11.94 9.51 -7.92
C ARG A 161 -11.55 8.70 -9.16
N ASN A 162 -12.02 7.44 -9.21
CA ASN A 162 -11.88 6.57 -10.38
C ASN A 162 -13.01 6.85 -11.40
N ALA A 163 -13.05 6.08 -12.50
CA ALA A 163 -14.06 6.28 -13.55
C ALA A 163 -15.51 6.04 -13.09
N THR A 164 -15.71 5.30 -11.99
CA THR A 164 -17.04 5.07 -11.39
C THR A 164 -17.35 6.06 -10.27
N GLY A 165 -16.49 7.06 -10.06
CA GLY A 165 -16.65 8.09 -9.02
C GLY A 165 -16.15 7.68 -7.64
N ASN A 166 -15.61 6.48 -7.44
CA ASN A 166 -15.15 6.03 -6.12
C ASN A 166 -13.74 6.52 -5.82
N TRP A 167 -13.47 6.86 -4.55
CA TRP A 167 -12.12 7.18 -4.09
C TRP A 167 -11.20 5.97 -4.14
N VAL A 168 -10.01 6.16 -4.71
CA VAL A 168 -8.94 5.16 -4.77
C VAL A 168 -7.59 5.79 -4.46
N VAL A 169 -6.74 5.03 -3.78
CA VAL A 169 -5.34 5.37 -3.50
C VAL A 169 -4.52 5.24 -4.78
N ARG A 170 -3.61 6.21 -4.98
CA ARG A 170 -2.73 6.33 -6.14
C ARG A 170 -1.25 6.38 -5.79
N ASN A 171 -0.95 6.85 -4.59
CA ASN A 171 0.41 6.92 -4.10
C ASN A 171 0.41 7.04 -2.58
N ILE A 172 1.53 6.66 -1.97
CA ILE A 172 1.76 6.82 -0.54
C ILE A 172 3.14 7.43 -0.36
N VAL A 173 3.23 8.40 0.54
CA VAL A 173 4.49 8.95 1.03
C VAL A 173 4.60 8.58 2.50
N VAL A 174 5.74 8.01 2.91
CA VAL A 174 5.99 7.67 4.31
C VAL A 174 7.31 8.27 4.75
N ASP A 175 7.29 9.09 5.80
CA ASP A 175 8.42 9.88 6.28
C ASP A 175 9.18 10.61 5.15
N GLY A 176 8.42 11.16 4.21
CA GLY A 176 8.94 11.86 3.03
C GLY A 176 9.41 10.95 1.89
N ILE A 177 9.43 9.63 2.07
CA ILE A 177 9.77 8.66 1.03
C ILE A 177 8.52 8.39 0.17
N ASN A 178 8.57 8.83 -1.08
CA ASN A 178 7.49 8.62 -2.05
C ASN A 178 7.58 7.22 -2.67
N LEU A 179 6.67 6.32 -2.31
CA LEU A 179 6.75 4.91 -2.72
C LEU A 179 6.58 4.73 -4.24
N GLY A 180 5.67 5.46 -4.88
CA GLY A 180 5.51 5.40 -6.33
C GLY A 180 6.78 5.81 -7.07
N LEU A 181 7.47 6.86 -6.62
CA LEU A 181 8.76 7.27 -7.17
C LEU A 181 9.87 6.24 -6.90
N THR A 182 9.91 5.67 -5.69
CA THR A 182 10.86 4.63 -5.32
C THR A 182 10.74 3.40 -6.24
N TYR A 183 9.52 2.88 -6.42
CA TYR A 183 9.29 1.74 -7.31
C TYR A 183 9.53 2.09 -8.78
N MET A 184 9.23 3.32 -9.22
CA MET A 184 9.56 3.77 -10.57
C MET A 184 11.08 3.77 -10.82
N ASN A 185 11.87 4.27 -9.87
CA ASN A 185 13.33 4.24 -9.97
C ASN A 185 13.87 2.80 -9.95
N GLN A 186 13.24 1.92 -9.19
CA GLN A 186 13.58 0.49 -9.17
C GLN A 186 13.31 -0.18 -10.52
N PHE A 187 12.17 0.11 -11.14
CA PHE A 187 11.85 -0.36 -12.49
C PHE A 187 12.84 0.15 -13.53
N ASP A 188 13.24 1.42 -13.46
CA ASP A 188 14.29 1.98 -14.34
C ASP A 188 15.66 1.30 -14.14
N GLY A 189 16.01 1.00 -12.89
CA GLY A 189 17.21 0.21 -12.57
C GLY A 189 17.15 -1.22 -13.12
N ALA A 190 16.00 -1.89 -12.97
CA ALA A 190 15.78 -3.23 -13.51
C ALA A 190 15.84 -3.23 -15.05
N MET A 191 15.23 -2.23 -15.69
CA MET A 191 15.33 -2.04 -17.14
C MET A 191 16.77 -1.82 -17.60
N SER A 192 17.59 -1.10 -16.82
CA SER A 192 19.00 -0.89 -17.12
C SER A 192 19.83 -2.18 -17.02
N ARG A 193 19.48 -3.10 -16.10
CA ARG A 193 20.16 -4.40 -15.94
C ARG A 193 19.70 -5.44 -16.96
N HIS A 194 18.39 -5.54 -17.18
CA HIS A 194 17.79 -6.63 -17.94
C HIS A 194 17.53 -6.29 -19.41
N GLY A 195 17.38 -4.99 -19.74
CA GLY A 195 17.24 -4.48 -21.10
C GLY A 195 15.92 -4.80 -21.80
N SER A 196 14.94 -5.39 -21.11
CA SER A 196 13.66 -5.84 -21.68
C SER A 196 12.56 -5.78 -20.64
N ILE A 197 11.38 -5.27 -21.04
CA ILE A 197 10.19 -5.19 -20.19
C ILE A 197 9.79 -6.60 -19.72
N ASP A 198 9.72 -7.59 -20.61
CA ASP A 198 9.35 -8.96 -20.26
C ASP A 198 10.32 -9.57 -19.23
N LYS A 199 11.62 -9.31 -19.38
CA LYS A 199 12.60 -9.76 -18.39
C LYS A 199 12.43 -9.06 -17.05
N VAL A 200 12.15 -7.75 -17.04
CA VAL A 200 11.87 -7.01 -15.80
C VAL A 200 10.63 -7.57 -15.12
N ILE A 201 9.53 -7.81 -15.86
CA ILE A 201 8.30 -8.40 -15.32
C ILE A 201 8.61 -9.77 -14.69
N ALA A 202 9.32 -10.64 -15.40
CA ALA A 202 9.68 -11.97 -14.91
C ALA A 202 10.59 -11.94 -13.66
N GLN A 203 11.46 -10.93 -13.54
CA GLN A 203 12.38 -10.77 -12.40
C GLN A 203 11.81 -9.89 -11.28
N TRP A 204 10.67 -9.22 -11.50
CA TRP A 204 10.12 -8.25 -10.56
C TRP A 204 9.90 -8.78 -9.14
N PRO A 205 9.43 -10.03 -8.93
CA PRO A 205 9.29 -10.57 -7.58
C PRO A 205 10.62 -10.63 -6.83
N GLU A 206 11.74 -10.83 -7.52
CA GLU A 206 13.08 -10.84 -6.92
C GLU A 206 13.62 -9.43 -6.71
N GLU A 207 13.41 -8.54 -7.69
CA GLU A 207 13.71 -7.11 -7.56
C GLU A 207 13.10 -6.54 -6.27
N MET A 208 11.83 -6.88 -5.99
CA MET A 208 11.11 -6.47 -4.78
C MET A 208 11.71 -7.05 -3.48
N ARG A 209 12.42 -8.18 -3.53
CA ARG A 209 13.07 -8.80 -2.36
C ARG A 209 14.47 -8.25 -2.09
N GLU A 210 15.26 -7.98 -3.13
CA GLU A 210 16.67 -7.56 -2.99
C GLU A 210 16.84 -6.26 -2.19
N GLN A 211 15.91 -5.29 -2.32
CA GLN A 211 15.95 -4.07 -1.49
C GLN A 211 15.73 -4.33 0.00
N THR A 212 15.14 -5.46 0.38
CA THR A 212 14.94 -5.88 1.78
C THR A 212 16.23 -6.40 2.41
N VAL A 213 17.18 -6.88 1.60
CA VAL A 213 18.44 -7.51 2.05
C VAL A 213 19.59 -6.51 2.10
N VAL A 214 19.68 -5.58 1.14
CA VAL A 214 20.79 -4.59 1.08
C VAL A 214 20.80 -3.64 2.29
N ASP A 215 19.67 -3.46 2.97
CA ASP A 215 19.54 -2.62 4.17
C ASP A 215 19.82 -3.37 5.50
N LYS A 216 20.20 -4.66 5.44
CA LYS A 216 20.68 -5.44 6.60
C LYS A 216 22.21 -5.39 6.76
N ASP A 217 22.96 -5.26 5.67
CA ASP A 217 24.44 -5.27 5.69
C ASP A 217 25.08 -3.88 5.88
N LYS A 218 24.26 -2.83 6.08
CA LYS A 218 24.74 -1.46 6.38
C LYS A 218 24.41 -0.98 7.81
N GLY A 219 24.13 -1.91 8.73
CA GLY A 219 23.97 -1.64 10.16
C GLY A 219 25.16 -2.10 10.97
#